data_AF-A0A4P5WSE8-F1
#
_entry.id   AF-A0A4P5WSE8-F1
#
_cell.length_a   1.000
_cell.length_b   1.000
_cell.length_c   1.000
_cell.angle_alpha   90.00
_cell.angle_beta   90.00
_cell.angle_gamma   90.00
#
_symmetry.space_group_name_H-M   'P 1'
#
loop_
_entity.id
_entity.type
_entity.pdbx_description
1 polymer ?
#
loop_
_entity_poly.entity_id
_entity_poly.type
_entity_poly.pdbx_seq_one_letter_code
_entity_poly.pdbx_strand_id
1 'polypeptide(L)'
;MVAEDMSLSSEYLMRDNDVKFSRQFDDVFKTSGVEIKRTVPMSPKLRAHVERFIQTLKFECLNKFVIVAEKHLDHICRVWSRHYNEVRPHSSRDHLPPDFTAPPEEATTVRLSDIVCTSKLGGVIHSYVRRAA
;
A
#
# COMPACT_ATOMS: atom_id res chain seq x y z
N MET A 1 -10.62 4.80 -3.56
CA MET A 1 -9.78 3.84 -4.29
C MET A 1 -10.73 2.82 -4.86
N VAL A 2 -11.14 3.01 -6.11
CA VAL A 2 -12.10 2.12 -6.78
C VAL A 2 -11.29 0.96 -7.35
N ALA A 3 -11.81 -0.28 -7.25
CA ALA A 3 -11.09 -1.49 -7.67
C ALA A 3 -10.63 -1.45 -9.15
N GLU A 4 -11.25 -0.60 -9.96
CA GLU A 4 -10.95 -0.39 -11.38
C GLU A 4 -9.57 0.26 -11.63
N ASP A 5 -9.00 0.98 -10.66
CA ASP A 5 -7.76 1.74 -10.86
C ASP A 5 -6.48 0.87 -10.83
N MET A 6 -6.56 -0.40 -10.39
CA MET A 6 -5.34 -1.14 -10.02
C MET A 6 -4.78 -2.07 -11.10
N SER A 7 -5.49 -2.35 -12.21
CA SER A 7 -5.03 -3.24 -13.30
C SER A 7 -4.37 -4.56 -12.81
N LEU A 8 -4.80 -5.07 -11.65
CA LEU A 8 -4.22 -6.27 -11.04
C LEU A 8 -4.91 -7.51 -11.61
N SER A 9 -4.18 -8.36 -12.35
CA SER A 9 -4.64 -9.70 -12.72
C SER A 9 -4.54 -10.61 -11.49
N SER A 10 -5.53 -10.54 -10.61
CA SER A 10 -5.56 -11.35 -9.39
C SER A 10 -6.22 -12.70 -9.67
N GLU A 11 -5.54 -13.80 -9.35
CA GLU A 11 -6.13 -15.15 -9.46
C GLU A 11 -6.98 -15.51 -8.24
N TYR A 12 -6.64 -14.96 -7.07
CA TYR A 12 -7.28 -15.27 -5.80
C TYR A 12 -7.63 -14.01 -5.00
N LEU A 13 -8.81 -14.01 -4.38
CA LEU A 13 -9.18 -13.05 -3.34
C LEU A 13 -9.26 -13.77 -1.99
N MET A 14 -8.35 -13.44 -1.08
CA MET A 14 -8.39 -13.91 0.31
C MET A 14 -9.17 -12.93 1.19
N ARG A 15 -10.21 -13.41 1.89
CA ARG A 15 -10.99 -12.58 2.81
C ARG A 15 -11.48 -13.36 4.04
N ASP A 16 -11.86 -12.64 5.10
CA ASP A 16 -12.40 -13.22 6.33
C ASP A 16 -13.90 -13.56 6.22
N ASN A 17 -14.53 -14.04 7.29
CA ASN A 17 -15.95 -14.37 7.27
C ASN A 17 -16.86 -13.22 7.74
N ASP A 18 -16.43 -11.96 7.66
CA ASP A 18 -17.26 -10.81 8.04
C ASP A 18 -18.52 -10.74 7.16
N VAL A 19 -19.68 -10.51 7.79
CA VAL A 19 -20.98 -10.44 7.13
C VAL A 19 -21.11 -9.28 6.13
N LYS A 20 -20.21 -8.31 6.18
CA LYS A 20 -20.14 -7.23 5.18
C LYS A 20 -19.78 -7.74 3.78
N PHE A 21 -19.08 -8.88 3.68
CA PHE A 21 -18.78 -9.52 2.40
C PHE A 21 -19.99 -10.33 1.93
N SER A 22 -20.91 -9.63 1.26
CA SER A 22 -22.13 -10.22 0.70
C SER A 22 -21.82 -11.15 -0.48
N ARG A 23 -22.81 -11.97 -0.86
CA ARG A 23 -22.70 -12.77 -2.08
C ARG A 23 -22.44 -11.91 -3.32
N GLN A 24 -23.10 -10.75 -3.41
CA GLN A 24 -22.92 -9.83 -4.55
C GLN A 24 -21.48 -9.30 -4.63
N PHE A 25 -20.82 -9.08 -3.49
CA PHE A 25 -19.41 -8.72 -3.45
C PHE A 25 -18.54 -9.83 -4.06
N ASP A 26 -18.71 -11.08 -3.62
CA ASP A 26 -17.96 -12.23 -4.16
C ASP A 26 -18.22 -12.44 -5.66
N ASP A 27 -19.45 -12.19 -6.12
CA ASP A 27 -19.84 -12.39 -7.52
C ASP A 27 -19.11 -11.43 -8.47
N VAL A 28 -18.86 -10.16 -8.08
CA VAL A 28 -18.08 -9.20 -8.89
C VAL A 28 -16.71 -9.77 -9.26
N PHE A 29 -15.97 -10.32 -8.29
CA PHE A 29 -14.64 -10.88 -8.54
C PHE A 29 -14.68 -12.21 -9.31
N LYS A 30 -15.70 -13.05 -9.07
CA LYS A 30 -15.87 -14.29 -9.85
C LYS A 30 -16.13 -14.01 -11.32
N THR A 31 -16.84 -12.92 -11.66
CA THR A 31 -17.06 -12.56 -13.08
C THR A 31 -15.77 -12.22 -13.82
N SER A 32 -14.73 -11.77 -13.11
CA SER A 32 -13.39 -11.56 -13.64
C SER A 32 -12.47 -12.79 -13.50
N GLY A 33 -13.01 -13.97 -13.17
CA GLY A 33 -12.24 -15.22 -13.05
C GLY A 33 -11.45 -15.40 -11.75
N VAL A 34 -11.65 -14.54 -10.75
CA VAL A 34 -10.93 -14.60 -9.46
C VAL A 34 -11.57 -15.66 -8.56
N GLU A 35 -10.76 -16.54 -7.95
CA GLU A 35 -11.25 -17.49 -6.96
C GLU A 35 -11.31 -16.88 -5.55
N ILE A 36 -12.47 -16.97 -4.89
CA ILE A 36 -12.65 -16.51 -3.51
C ILE A 36 -12.16 -17.57 -2.51
N LYS A 37 -11.14 -17.24 -1.73
CA LYS A 37 -10.63 -18.07 -0.63
C LYS A 37 -11.01 -17.44 0.72
N ARG A 38 -11.81 -18.16 1.49
CA ARG A 38 -12.20 -17.73 2.85
C ARG A 38 -11.19 -18.23 3.87
N THR A 39 -10.76 -17.36 4.77
CA THR A 39 -9.94 -17.80 5.92
C THR A 39 -10.77 -18.69 6.82
N VAL A 40 -10.17 -19.77 7.33
CA VAL A 40 -10.79 -20.58 8.39
C VAL A 40 -11.09 -19.71 9.63
N PRO A 41 -12.21 -19.95 10.33
CA PRO A 41 -12.53 -19.23 11.56
C PRO A 41 -11.37 -19.27 12.57
N MET A 42 -11.20 -18.19 13.34
CA MET A 42 -10.21 -18.10 14.42
C MET A 42 -8.74 -18.34 13.99
N SER A 43 -8.39 -17.98 12.75
CA SER A 43 -7.02 -18.14 12.22
C SER A 43 -6.34 -16.80 11.95
N PRO A 44 -5.90 -16.08 13.00
CA PRO A 44 -5.34 -14.73 12.87
C PRO A 44 -4.09 -14.67 11.99
N LYS A 45 -3.29 -15.75 11.95
CA LYS A 45 -2.08 -15.83 11.12
C LYS A 45 -2.37 -15.68 9.62
N LEU A 46 -3.54 -16.12 9.14
CA LEU A 46 -3.94 -15.99 7.73
C LEU A 46 -4.23 -14.55 7.32
N ARG A 47 -4.35 -13.63 8.29
CA ARG A 47 -4.62 -12.21 8.06
C ARG A 47 -3.42 -11.32 8.36
N ALA A 48 -2.30 -11.90 8.79
CA ALA A 48 -1.15 -11.17 9.29
C ALA A 48 -0.64 -10.08 8.31
N HIS A 49 -0.66 -10.36 7.01
CA HIS A 49 -0.24 -9.37 6.00
C HIS A 49 -1.16 -8.15 5.93
N VAL A 50 -2.48 -8.37 5.88
CA VAL A 50 -3.47 -7.27 5.83
C VAL A 50 -3.48 -6.50 7.15
N GLU A 51 -3.42 -7.21 8.28
CA GLU A 51 -3.35 -6.58 9.60
C GLU A 51 -2.09 -5.74 9.75
N ARG A 52 -0.94 -6.27 9.32
CA ARG A 52 0.33 -5.53 9.34
C ARG A 52 0.28 -4.31 8.43
N PHE A 53 -0.28 -4.43 7.22
CA PHE A 53 -0.46 -3.30 6.31
C PHE A 53 -1.30 -2.18 6.94
N ILE A 54 -2.47 -2.53 7.49
CA ILE A 54 -3.36 -1.56 8.16
C ILE A 54 -2.66 -0.92 9.36
N GLN A 55 -1.94 -1.72 10.14
CA GLN A 55 -1.16 -1.23 11.26
C GLN A 55 -0.12 -0.19 10.80
N THR A 56 0.64 -0.48 9.74
CA THR A 56 1.61 0.45 9.17
C THR A 56 0.94 1.75 8.70
N LEU A 57 -0.17 1.68 7.94
CA LEU A 57 -0.93 2.87 7.52
C LEU A 57 -1.36 3.73 8.72
N LYS A 58 -1.85 3.10 9.79
CA LYS A 58 -2.27 3.82 11.00
C LYS A 58 -1.10 4.52 11.68
N PHE A 59 -0.01 3.79 11.96
CA PHE A 59 1.12 4.33 12.71
C PHE A 59 1.92 5.38 11.94
N GLU A 60 2.17 5.13 10.65
CA GLU A 60 2.96 6.03 9.82
C GLU A 60 2.16 7.26 9.38
N CYS A 61 0.83 7.14 9.24
CA CYS A 61 0.02 8.18 8.64
C CYS A 61 -1.23 8.54 9.44
N LEU A 62 -2.24 7.67 9.53
CA LEU A 62 -3.57 8.09 9.98
C LEU A 62 -3.61 8.60 11.42
N ASN A 63 -2.78 8.07 12.31
CA ASN A 63 -2.69 8.52 13.70
C ASN A 63 -2.09 9.93 13.85
N LYS A 64 -1.57 10.52 12.76
CA LYS A 64 -1.01 11.88 12.71
C LYS A 64 -2.04 12.94 12.29
N PHE A 65 -3.26 12.53 11.92
CA PHE A 65 -4.30 13.43 11.41
C PHE A 65 -5.55 13.39 12.27
N VAL A 66 -6.17 14.56 12.44
CA VAL A 66 -7.59 14.65 12.78
C VAL A 66 -8.37 14.63 11.47
N ILE A 67 -9.07 13.54 11.21
CA ILE A 67 -9.85 13.35 9.98
C ILE A 67 -11.21 14.03 10.15
N VAL A 68 -11.46 15.07 9.36
CA VAL A 68 -12.67 15.92 9.47
C VAL A 68 -13.70 15.65 8.37
N ALA A 69 -13.37 14.86 7.35
CA ALA A 69 -14.27 14.51 6.25
C ALA A 69 -13.81 13.25 5.52
N GLU A 70 -14.74 12.55 4.85
CA GLU A 70 -14.43 11.39 4.02
C GLU A 70 -13.44 11.73 2.89
N LYS A 71 -13.68 12.84 2.17
CA LYS A 71 -12.76 13.32 1.12
C LYS A 71 -11.34 13.57 1.63
N HIS A 72 -11.20 13.96 2.91
CA HIS A 72 -9.90 14.14 3.54
C HIS A 72 -9.22 12.79 3.79
N LEU A 73 -9.94 11.81 4.34
CA LEU A 73 -9.45 10.45 4.51
C LEU A 73 -9.03 9.84 3.17
N ASP A 74 -9.86 9.97 2.14
CA ASP A 74 -9.58 9.46 0.79
C ASP A 74 -8.31 10.08 0.19
N HIS A 75 -8.11 11.39 0.39
CA HIS A 75 -6.89 12.05 -0.04
C HIS A 75 -5.67 11.49 0.69
N ILE A 76 -5.73 11.39 2.03
CA ILE A 76 -4.63 10.85 2.84
C ILE A 76 -4.29 9.42 2.40
N CYS A 77 -5.30 8.53 2.35
CA CYS A 77 -5.12 7.14 1.95
C CYS A 77 -4.53 7.03 0.55
N ARG A 78 -5.01 7.81 -0.43
CA ARG A 78 -4.48 7.80 -1.79
C ARG A 78 -3.01 8.21 -1.85
N VAL A 79 -2.64 9.29 -1.16
CA VAL A 79 -1.25 9.77 -1.13
C VAL A 79 -0.34 8.77 -0.43
N TRP A 80 -0.79 8.21 0.69
CA TRP A 80 0.00 7.22 1.44
C TRP A 80 0.14 5.90 0.69
N SER A 81 -0.93 5.37 0.07
CA SER A 81 -0.86 4.13 -0.73
C SER A 81 0.12 4.26 -1.89
N ARG A 82 0.12 5.41 -2.58
CA ARG A 82 1.12 5.70 -3.62
C ARG A 82 2.53 5.67 -3.05
N HIS A 83 2.77 6.34 -1.92
CA HIS A 83 4.07 6.30 -1.26
C HIS A 83 4.47 4.87 -0.86
N TYR A 84 3.56 4.09 -0.28
CA TYR A 84 3.81 2.72 0.17
C TYR A 84 4.26 1.79 -0.97
N ASN A 85 3.63 1.91 -2.14
CA ASN A 85 3.88 1.04 -3.29
C ASN A 85 5.04 1.53 -4.18
N GLU A 86 5.21 2.84 -4.35
CA GLU A 86 6.16 3.38 -5.33
C GLU A 86 7.48 3.86 -4.70
N VAL A 87 7.52 4.16 -3.39
CA VAL A 87 8.63 4.90 -2.77
C VAL A 87 9.14 4.31 -1.46
N ARG A 88 8.25 3.79 -0.61
CA ARG A 88 8.59 3.32 0.72
C ARG A 88 9.52 2.09 0.62
N PRO A 89 10.66 2.06 1.30
CA PRO A 89 11.56 0.91 1.26
C PRO A 89 10.98 -0.27 2.06
N HIS A 90 11.15 -1.48 1.54
CA HIS A 90 10.76 -2.72 2.22
C HIS A 90 11.97 -3.64 2.39
N SER A 91 12.34 -3.95 3.63
CA SER A 91 13.53 -4.77 3.92
C SER A 91 13.45 -6.18 3.34
N SER A 92 12.24 -6.74 3.18
CA SER A 92 12.04 -8.04 2.51
C SER A 92 12.18 -8.00 0.99
N ARG A 93 12.42 -6.81 0.42
CA ARG A 93 12.63 -6.56 -1.02
C ARG A 93 13.93 -5.81 -1.27
N ASP A 94 14.97 -6.06 -0.48
CA ASP A 94 16.26 -5.34 -0.60
C ASP A 94 16.12 -3.82 -0.59
N HIS A 95 15.19 -3.32 0.24
CA HIS A 95 14.80 -1.91 0.36
C HIS A 95 14.14 -1.31 -0.88
N LEU A 96 13.70 -2.12 -1.84
CA LEU A 96 12.92 -1.68 -2.98
C LEU A 96 11.42 -1.53 -2.63
N PRO A 97 10.73 -0.56 -3.25
CA PRO A 97 9.28 -0.49 -3.21
C PRO A 97 8.59 -1.72 -3.86
N PRO A 98 7.32 -2.00 -3.55
CA PRO A 98 6.53 -3.04 -4.20
C PRO A 98 6.46 -2.91 -5.72
N ASP A 99 6.26 -1.69 -6.24
CA ASP A 99 6.09 -1.44 -7.66
C ASP A 99 7.42 -1.35 -8.42
N PHE A 100 8.55 -1.43 -7.70
CA PHE A 100 9.87 -1.40 -8.31
C PHE A 100 10.30 -2.82 -8.70
N THR A 101 10.44 -3.05 -10.01
CA THR A 101 10.77 -4.36 -10.60
C THR A 101 12.16 -4.41 -11.22
N ALA A 102 12.76 -3.27 -11.54
CA ALA A 102 14.13 -3.17 -12.04
C ALA A 102 15.14 -3.14 -10.88
N PRO A 103 16.39 -3.58 -11.09
CA PRO A 103 17.45 -3.31 -10.13
C PRO A 103 17.75 -1.79 -10.06
N PRO A 104 18.13 -1.26 -8.89
CA PRO A 104 18.52 0.14 -8.78
C PRO A 104 19.84 0.39 -9.53
N GLU A 105 20.03 1.61 -10.01
CA GLU A 105 21.33 2.03 -10.57
C GLU A 105 22.42 1.95 -9.50
N GLU A 106 23.58 1.38 -9.84
CA GLU A 106 24.73 1.35 -8.94
C GLU A 106 25.31 2.76 -8.77
N ALA A 107 25.19 3.31 -7.56
CA ALA A 107 25.85 4.55 -7.20
C ALA A 107 27.11 4.25 -6.38
N THR A 108 28.29 4.58 -6.92
CA THR A 108 29.59 4.41 -6.25
C THR A 108 29.87 5.49 -5.21
N THR A 109 29.27 6.68 -5.32
CA THR A 109 29.37 7.76 -4.31
C THR A 109 28.19 8.73 -4.42
N VAL A 110 27.58 9.08 -3.29
CA VAL A 110 26.49 10.06 -3.21
C VAL A 110 26.91 11.20 -2.28
N ARG A 111 26.84 12.45 -2.76
CA ARG A 111 27.08 13.63 -1.90
C ARG A 111 25.75 14.09 -1.31
N LEU A 112 25.78 14.63 -0.09
CA LEU A 112 24.57 15.14 0.55
C LEU A 112 23.89 16.26 -0.26
N SER A 113 24.67 17.08 -0.97
CA SER A 113 24.17 18.11 -1.90
C SER A 113 23.36 17.56 -3.07
N ASP A 114 23.56 16.28 -3.40
CA ASP A 114 22.87 15.61 -4.49
C ASP A 114 21.56 14.95 -4.02
N ILE A 115 21.25 15.00 -2.72
CA ILE A 115 20.00 14.45 -2.16
C ILE A 115 18.93 15.53 -2.07
N VAL A 116 17.76 15.25 -2.63
CA VAL A 116 16.57 16.08 -2.55
C VAL A 116 15.54 15.38 -1.67
N CYS A 117 15.06 16.08 -0.65
CA CYS A 117 13.93 15.62 0.16
C CYS A 117 12.63 16.20 -0.40
N THR A 118 11.66 15.33 -0.65
CA THR A 118 10.29 15.71 -0.98
C THR A 118 9.37 15.31 0.16
N SER A 119 8.50 16.21 0.60
CA SER A 119 7.51 15.91 1.62
C SER A 119 6.08 15.88 1.06
N LYS A 120 5.23 15.05 1.65
CA LYS A 120 3.80 14.97 1.37
C LYS A 120 3.01 14.96 2.67
N LEU A 121 1.71 15.25 2.58
CA LEU A 121 0.78 15.28 3.71
C LEU A 121 1.31 16.14 4.87
N GLY A 122 1.70 17.39 4.56
CA GLY A 122 2.18 18.34 5.57
C GLY A 122 3.47 17.93 6.29
N GLY A 123 4.31 17.09 5.67
CA GLY A 123 5.56 16.62 6.29
C GLY A 123 5.44 15.31 7.04
N VAL A 124 4.28 14.64 7.02
CA VAL A 124 4.16 13.29 7.61
C VAL A 124 4.95 12.27 6.78
N ILE A 125 4.95 12.42 5.46
CA ILE A 125 5.70 11.57 4.55
C ILE A 125 6.90 12.34 4.04
N HIS A 126 8.09 11.74 4.16
CA HIS A 126 9.32 12.21 3.53
C HIS A 126 9.87 11.13 2.61
N SER A 127 10.35 11.53 1.45
CA SER A 127 11.14 10.67 0.57
C SER A 127 12.37 11.42 0.08
N TYR A 128 13.43 10.67 -0.14
CA TYR A 128 14.73 11.18 -0.52
C TYR A 128 15.10 10.57 -1.86
N VAL A 129 15.41 11.43 -2.82
CA VAL A 129 15.84 11.01 -4.16
C VAL A 129 17.15 11.70 -4.49
N ARG A 130 17.97 11.04 -5.30
CA ARG A 130 19.11 11.72 -5.91
C ARG A 130 18.57 12.71 -6.94
N ARG A 131 19.13 13.92 -6.96
CA ARG A 131 18.94 14.86 -8.05
C ARG A 131 19.42 14.17 -9.33
N ALA A 132 18.53 13.98 -10.30
CA ALA A 132 18.93 13.51 -11.62
C ALA A 132 20.00 14.48 -12.18
N ALA A 133 21.04 13.92 -12.80
CA ALA A 133 22.04 14.72 -13.51
C ALA A 133 21.42 15.41 -14.72
#